data_AF-A0A1B8RHK4-F1
#
_entry.id   AF-A0A1B8RHK4-F1
#
_cell.length_a   1.000
_cell.length_b   1.000
_cell.length_c   1.000
_cell.angle_alpha   90.00
_cell.angle_beta   90.00
_cell.angle_gamma   90.00
#
_symmetry.space_group_name_H-M   'P 1'
#
loop_
_entity.id
_entity.type
_entity.pdbx_description
1 polymer ?
#
loop_
_entity_poly.entity_id
_entity_poly.type
_entity_poly.pdbx_seq_one_letter_code
_entity_poly.pdbx_strand_id
1 'polypeptide(L)' 'MTLNVFVNLYNLGGLDALNVSLRSLSDGERLGTLLSLEKIGYEVIWNAQRKPASAYVWSGPNEN' A
#
# COMPACT_ATOMS: atom_id res chain seq x y z
N MET A 1 -3.79 7.63 10.32
CA MET A 1 -2.64 8.11 9.51
C MET A 1 -3.15 8.60 8.16
N THR A 2 -2.65 9.71 7.61
CA THR A 2 -3.15 10.26 6.34
C THR A 2 -2.53 9.54 5.13
N LEU A 3 -3.34 9.19 4.13
CA LEU A 3 -2.92 8.50 2.89
C LEU A 3 -1.70 9.16 2.21
N ASN A 4 -1.60 10.49 2.30
CA ASN A 4 -0.50 11.28 1.75
C ASN A 4 0.88 10.87 2.29
N VAL A 5 0.96 10.34 3.52
CA VAL A 5 2.24 9.85 4.06
C VAL A 5 2.76 8.67 3.25
N PHE A 6 1.87 7.75 2.85
CA PHE A 6 2.25 6.57 2.07
C PHE A 6 2.65 6.93 0.64
N VAL A 7 1.97 7.90 0.03
CA VAL A 7 2.35 8.45 -1.28
C VAL A 7 3.74 9.09 -1.21
N ASN A 8 4.01 9.88 -0.17
CA ASN A 8 5.34 10.49 0.02
C ASN A 8 6.43 9.44 0.25
N LEU A 9 6.16 8.39 1.01
CA LEU A 9 7.10 7.29 1.23
C LEU A 9 7.45 6.59 -0.09
N TYR A 10 6.45 6.34 -0.93
CA TYR A 10 6.68 5.83 -2.28
C TYR A 10 7.53 6.78 -3.14
N ASN A 11 7.23 8.08 -3.14
CA ASN A 11 8.01 9.05 -3.91
C ASN A 11 9.47 9.19 -3.45
N LEU A 12 9.75 8.97 -2.16
CA LEU A 12 11.10 9.11 -1.60
C LEU A 12 11.91 7.82 -1.65
N GLY A 13 11.28 6.67 -1.47
CA GLY A 13 11.97 5.39 -1.28
C GLY A 13 11.36 4.23 -2.07
N GLY A 14 10.48 4.52 -3.02
CA GLY A 14 9.84 3.53 -3.89
C GLY A 14 8.93 2.55 -3.15
N LEU A 15 8.69 1.42 -3.80
CA LEU A 15 7.81 0.36 -3.29
C LEU A 15 8.31 -0.25 -1.99
N ASP A 16 9.62 -0.33 -1.76
CA ASP A 16 10.18 -0.89 -0.55
C ASP A 16 9.83 -0.05 0.68
N ALA A 17 10.05 1.26 0.62
CA ALA A 17 9.69 2.18 1.72
C ALA A 17 8.19 2.17 2.00
N LEU A 18 7.37 2.15 0.95
CA LEU A 18 5.92 2.04 1.07
C LEU A 18 5.50 0.73 1.76
N ASN A 19 5.95 -0.42 1.24
CA ASN A 19 5.54 -1.74 1.74
C ASN A 19 6.03 -2.02 3.15
N VAL A 20 7.23 -1.58 3.52
CA VAL A 20 7.74 -1.68 4.89
C VAL A 20 6.85 -0.87 5.84
N SER A 21 6.50 0.36 5.48
CA SER A 21 5.68 1.23 6.32
C SER A 21 4.27 0.69 6.52
N LEU A 22 3.69 0.06 5.49
CA LEU A 22 2.38 -0.60 5.58
C LEU A 22 2.37 -1.79 6.55
N ARG A 23 3.50 -2.48 6.74
CA ARG A 23 3.62 -3.60 7.69
C ARG A 23 3.58 -3.17 9.15
N SER A 24 3.88 -1.89 9.44
CA SER A 24 3.84 -1.34 10.80
C SER A 24 2.43 -0.95 11.25
N LEU A 25 1.44 -0.97 10.35
CA LEU A 25 0.05 -0.66 10.66
C LEU A 25 -0.66 -1.86 11.30
N SER A 26 -1.69 -1.57 12.10
CA SER A 26 -2.67 -2.60 12.48
C SER A 26 -3.42 -3.13 11.26
N ASP A 27 -3.96 -4.36 11.32
CA ASP A 27 -4.64 -4.99 10.18
C ASP A 27 -5.78 -4.14 9.60
N GLY A 28 -6.54 -3.45 10.46
CA GLY A 28 -7.64 -2.56 10.04
C GLY A 28 -7.13 -1.30 9.33
N GLU A 29 -6.10 -0.65 9.87
CA GLU A 29 -5.48 0.51 9.23
C GLU A 29 -4.80 0.15 7.91
N ARG A 30 -4.13 -1.01 7.88
CA ARG A 30 -3.48 -1.53 6.68
C ARG A 30 -4.51 -1.82 5.59
N LEU A 31 -5.62 -2.48 5.92
CA LEU A 31 -6.71 -2.73 4.98
C LEU A 31 -7.24 -1.43 4.38
N GLY A 32 -7.59 -0.46 5.24
CA GLY A 32 -8.12 0.83 4.80
C GLY A 32 -7.12 1.60 3.91
N THR A 33 -5.84 1.54 4.25
CA THR A 33 -4.78 2.20 3.49
C THR A 33 -4.57 1.55 2.12
N LEU A 34 -4.48 0.21 2.07
CA LEU A 34 -4.31 -0.54 0.81
C LEU A 34 -5.48 -0.28 -0.16
N LEU A 35 -6.72 -0.34 0.33
CA LEU A 35 -7.90 -0.03 -0.48
C LEU A 35 -7.91 1.42 -0.97
N SER A 36 -7.35 2.35 -0.18
CA SER A 36 -7.24 3.75 -0.57
C SER A 36 -6.14 3.98 -1.61
N LEU A 37 -5.03 3.23 -1.53
CA LEU A 37 -3.97 3.24 -2.54
C LEU A 37 -4.47 2.68 -3.88
N GLU A 38 -5.22 1.58 -3.88
CA GLU A 38 -5.88 1.04 -5.09
C GLU A 38 -6.77 2.09 -5.76
N LYS A 39 -7.57 2.82 -4.97
CA LYS A 39 -8.47 3.86 -5.49
C LYS A 39 -7.74 5.01 -6.19
N ILE A 40 -6.49 5.26 -5.86
CA ILE A 40 -5.68 6.31 -6.49
C ILE A 40 -4.68 5.75 -7.53
N GLY A 41 -4.82 4.47 -7.89
CA GLY A 41 -4.13 3.86 -9.03
C GLY A 41 -2.88 3.05 -8.69
N TYR A 42 -2.57 2.81 -7.42
CA TYR A 42 -1.54 1.83 -7.08
C TYR A 42 -2.04 0.40 -7.33
N GLU A 43 -1.18 -0.47 -7.84
CA GLU A 43 -1.50 -1.89 -7.93
C GLU A 43 -1.21 -2.58 -6.61
N VAL A 44 -2.21 -3.27 -6.05
CA VAL A 44 -2.08 -4.05 -4.82
C VAL A 44 -2.31 -5.52 -5.12
N ILE A 45 -1.33 -6.34 -4.78
CA ILE A 45 -1.43 -7.79 -4.87
C ILE A 45 -1.99 -8.32 -3.55
N TRP A 46 -3.19 -8.89 -3.65
CA TRP A 46 -3.87 -9.57 -2.56
C TRP A 46 -3.60 -11.07 -2.62
N ASN A 47 -3.49 -11.72 -1.46
CA ASN A 47 -3.59 -13.18 -1.44
C ASN A 47 -5.04 -13.63 -1.74
N ALA A 48 -5.24 -14.92 -2.03
CA ALA A 48 -6.55 -15.48 -2.34
C ALA A 48 -7.63 -15.24 -1.27
N GLN A 49 -7.23 -14.93 -0.04
CA GLN A 49 -8.12 -14.66 1.10
C GLN A 49 -8.31 -13.16 1.37
N ARG A 50 -7.75 -12.28 0.52
CA ARG A 50 -7.68 -10.81 0.68
C ARG A 50 -7.29 -10.37 2.09
N LYS A 51 -6.36 -11.09 2.71
CA LYS A 51 -5.86 -10.79 4.05
C LYS A 51 -4.87 -9.61 3.99
N PRO A 52 -5.08 -8.55 4.79
CA PRO A 52 -4.20 -7.37 4.79
C PRO A 52 -2.75 -7.73 5.13
N ALA A 53 -2.54 -8.64 6.08
CA ALA A 53 -1.22 -9.07 6.54
C ALA A 53 -0.28 -9.51 5.40
N SER A 54 -0.85 -10.13 4.36
CA SER A 54 -0.15 -10.71 3.21
C SER A 54 -0.22 -9.86 1.94
N ALA A 55 -0.95 -8.75 1.95
CA ALA A 55 -1.09 -7.88 0.78
C ALA A 55 0.09 -6.91 0.67
N TYR A 56 0.51 -6.61 -0.56
CA TYR A 56 1.60 -5.67 -0.84
C TYR A 56 1.32 -4.86 -2.09
N VAL A 57 1.91 -3.68 -2.17
CA VAL A 57 1.85 -2.79 -3.33
C VAL A 57 2.91 -3.23 -4.34
N TRP A 58 2.51 -3.42 -5.59
CA TRP A 58 3.36 -3.93 -6.67
C TRP A 58 3.84 -2.87 -7.65
N SER A 59 3.03 -1.84 -7.90
CA SER A 59 3.39 -0.74 -8.80
C SER A 59 2.68 0.56 -8.41
N GLY A 60 3.27 1.69 -8.80
CA GLY A 60 2.68 3.01 -8.63
C GLY A 60 1.64 3.36 -9.70
N PRO A 61 0.83 4.40 -9.48
CA PRO A 61 -0.06 4.92 -10.51
C PRO A 61 0.78 5.38 -11.71
N ASN A 62 0.50 4.79 -12.87
CA ASN A 62 1.16 5.02 -14.17
C ASN A 62 2.43 4.21 -14.48
N GLU A 63 2.70 3.12 -13.76
CA GLU A 63 3.85 2.23 -14.03
C GLU A 63 3.51 0.94 -14.79
N ASN A 64 2.41 0.91 -15.57
CA ASN A 64 2.00 -0.25 -16.39
C ASN A 64 2.60 -0.26 -17.79
#